data_AF-A0A7W4USR8-F1
#
_entry.id   AF-A0A7W4USR8-F1
#
_cell.length_a   1.000
_cell.length_b   1.000
_cell.length_c   1.000
_cell.angle_alpha   90.00
_cell.angle_beta   90.00
_cell.angle_gamma   90.00
#
_symmetry.space_group_name_H-M   'P 1'
#
loop_
_entity.id
_entity.type
_entity.pdbx_description
1 polymer ?
#
loop_
_entity_poly.entity_id
_entity_poly.type
_entity_poly.pdbx_seq_one_letter_code
_entity_poly.pdbx_strand_id
1 'polypeptide(L)'
;MSIVDYSAPASTVFQGLESALERITGESMRSDQIAIGESLFWGITLDELLYKTHGTPYVDARDADPLGGCVNGARLARNAITHGAVLVQSIQGGLTFPLSFPLMFGEPAWLPVDRIMELASPPTSKRLAAQQASYATHFATRKPAEPPRQLRDWIVVAADAGFLL
;
A
#
# COMPACT_ATOMS: atom_id res chain seq x y z
N MET A 1 0.86 -34.30 0.00
CA MET A 1 0.70 -32.84 -0.09
C MET A 1 2.05 -32.24 0.30
N SER A 2 2.79 -31.69 -0.66
CA SER A 2 4.13 -31.14 -0.39
C SER A 2 3.98 -29.82 0.34
N ILE A 3 4.49 -29.70 1.56
CA ILE A 3 4.60 -28.42 2.26
C ILE A 3 5.72 -27.67 1.54
N VAL A 4 5.36 -26.68 0.72
CA VAL A 4 6.33 -25.78 0.10
C VAL A 4 6.80 -24.84 1.20
N ASP A 5 8.09 -24.87 1.50
CA ASP A 5 8.74 -23.93 2.41
C ASP A 5 8.85 -22.56 1.72
N TYR A 6 8.14 -21.57 2.25
CA TYR A 6 8.11 -20.21 1.74
C TYR A 6 9.01 -19.24 2.52
N SER A 7 9.81 -19.72 3.48
CA SER A 7 10.66 -18.87 4.35
C SER A 7 11.70 -18.05 3.56
N ALA A 8 12.49 -18.69 2.68
CA ALA A 8 13.49 -18.01 1.85
C ALA A 8 12.89 -17.04 0.81
N PRO A 9 11.77 -17.36 0.14
CA PRO A 9 11.01 -16.38 -0.64
C PRO A 9 10.53 -15.18 0.19
N ALA A 10 10.03 -15.41 1.41
CA ALA A 10 9.47 -14.37 2.25
C ALA A 10 10.53 -13.36 2.72
N SER A 11 11.73 -13.82 3.08
CA SER A 11 12.84 -12.92 3.46
C SER A 11 13.30 -12.04 2.29
N THR A 12 13.35 -12.59 1.09
CA THR A 12 13.73 -11.85 -0.13
C THR A 12 12.67 -10.80 -0.47
N VAL A 13 11.39 -11.15 -0.37
CA VAL A 13 10.27 -10.22 -0.59
C VAL A 13 10.27 -9.10 0.45
N PHE A 14 10.54 -9.42 1.71
CA PHE A 14 10.65 -8.42 2.78
C PHE A 14 11.81 -7.44 2.56
N GLN A 15 12.97 -7.92 2.11
CA GLN A 15 14.08 -7.04 1.73
C GLN A 15 13.72 -6.11 0.55
N GLY A 16 12.94 -6.61 -0.42
CA GLY A 16 12.42 -5.78 -1.51
C GLY A 16 11.51 -4.67 -1.01
N LEU A 17 10.66 -4.96 -0.02
CA LEU A 17 9.82 -3.96 0.66
C LEU A 17 10.66 -2.89 1.36
N GLU A 18 11.62 -3.28 2.22
CA GLU A 18 12.50 -2.32 2.91
C GLU A 18 13.29 -1.45 1.92
N SER A 19 13.91 -2.06 0.90
CA SER A 19 14.69 -1.34 -0.12
C SER A 19 13.85 -0.34 -0.93
N ALA A 20 12.55 -0.61 -1.09
CA ALA A 20 11.63 0.32 -1.72
C ALA A 20 11.26 1.48 -0.78
N LEU A 21 11.02 1.19 0.51
CA LEU A 21 10.71 2.22 1.51
C LEU A 21 11.86 3.21 1.72
N GLU A 22 13.11 2.75 1.71
CA GLU A 22 14.31 3.60 1.85
C GLU A 22 14.44 4.65 0.74
N ARG A 23 13.89 4.37 -0.45
CA ARG A 23 13.91 5.29 -1.59
C ARG A 23 12.81 6.34 -1.57
N ILE A 24 11.89 6.29 -0.62
CA ILE A 24 10.86 7.32 -0.45
C ILE A 24 11.46 8.46 0.38
N THR A 25 12.09 9.43 -0.28
CA THR A 25 12.89 10.47 0.38
C THR A 25 12.15 11.81 0.49
N GLY A 26 11.12 12.04 -0.33
CA GLY A 26 10.46 13.35 -0.45
C GLY A 26 11.20 14.32 -1.38
N GLU A 27 12.37 13.96 -1.90
CA GLU A 27 13.19 14.84 -2.75
C GLU A 27 12.71 14.86 -4.21
N SER A 28 12.07 13.78 -4.67
CA SER A 28 11.57 13.65 -6.04
C SER A 28 10.24 12.91 -6.05
N MET A 29 9.17 13.64 -6.38
CA MET A 29 7.82 13.08 -6.47
C MET A 29 7.74 11.87 -7.40
N ARG A 30 8.45 11.92 -8.55
CA ARG A 30 8.46 10.79 -9.51
C ARG A 30 9.19 9.58 -8.95
N SER A 31 10.35 9.79 -8.33
CA SER A 31 11.13 8.70 -7.74
C SER A 31 10.37 8.06 -6.58
N ASP A 32 9.74 8.88 -5.74
CA ASP A 32 8.91 8.44 -4.63
C ASP A 32 7.69 7.65 -5.11
N GLN A 33 7.02 8.07 -6.18
CA GLN A 33 5.88 7.33 -6.75
C GLN A 33 6.25 5.92 -7.18
N ILE A 34 7.42 5.75 -7.81
CA ILE A 34 7.94 4.44 -8.20
C ILE A 34 8.24 3.60 -6.96
N ALA A 35 8.96 4.17 -5.99
CA ALA A 35 9.31 3.50 -4.73
C ALA A 35 8.06 3.09 -3.93
N ILE A 36 7.03 3.92 -3.90
CA ILE A 36 5.74 3.61 -3.26
C ILE A 36 5.04 2.46 -3.97
N GLY A 37 4.93 2.50 -5.30
CA GLY A 37 4.32 1.41 -6.05
C GLY A 37 5.03 0.08 -5.81
N GLU A 38 6.35 0.10 -5.78
CA GLU A 38 7.17 -1.07 -5.49
C GLU A 38 7.01 -1.57 -4.06
N SER A 39 6.98 -0.67 -3.07
CA SER A 39 6.74 -1.04 -1.66
C SER A 39 5.39 -1.73 -1.47
N LEU A 40 4.31 -1.20 -2.09
CA LEU A 40 2.99 -1.83 -2.03
C LEU A 40 2.96 -3.17 -2.78
N PHE A 41 3.68 -3.28 -3.90
CA PHE A 41 3.80 -4.53 -4.63
C PHE A 41 4.44 -5.61 -3.76
N TRP A 42 5.60 -5.35 -3.15
CA TRP A 42 6.28 -6.31 -2.29
C TRP A 42 5.49 -6.62 -1.01
N GLY A 43 4.95 -5.60 -0.34
CA GLY A 43 4.15 -5.80 0.88
C GLY A 43 2.89 -6.65 0.64
N ILE A 44 2.16 -6.41 -0.47
CA ILE A 44 1.00 -7.25 -0.81
C ILE A 44 1.41 -8.65 -1.28
N THR A 45 2.53 -8.77 -1.98
CA THR A 45 3.07 -10.10 -2.34
C THR A 45 3.37 -10.93 -1.08
N LEU A 46 3.91 -10.29 -0.04
CA LEU A 46 4.17 -10.95 1.23
C LEU A 46 2.87 -11.35 1.95
N ASP A 47 1.89 -10.45 2.04
CA ASP A 47 0.56 -10.77 2.58
C ASP A 47 -0.10 -11.96 1.85
N GLU A 48 0.06 -12.04 0.52
CA GLU A 48 -0.43 -13.17 -0.28
C GLU A 48 0.32 -14.48 0.01
N LEU A 49 1.62 -14.43 0.25
CA LEU A 49 2.41 -15.60 0.65
C LEU A 49 1.99 -16.08 2.05
N LEU A 50 1.87 -15.17 3.02
CA LEU A 50 1.46 -15.50 4.38
C LEU A 50 0.06 -16.12 4.42
N TYR A 51 -0.88 -15.57 3.65
CA TYR A 51 -2.20 -16.17 3.49
C TYR A 51 -2.15 -17.57 2.87
N LYS A 52 -1.31 -17.79 1.85
CA LYS A 52 -1.18 -19.12 1.23
C LYS A 52 -0.59 -20.16 2.19
N THR A 53 0.34 -19.75 3.05
CA THR A 53 0.99 -20.64 4.02
C THR A 53 0.08 -20.95 5.20
N HIS A 54 -0.55 -19.92 5.78
CA HIS A 54 -1.20 -20.00 7.09
C HIS A 54 -2.73 -19.91 7.05
N GLY A 55 -3.32 -19.45 5.94
CA GLY A 55 -4.77 -19.41 5.75
C GLY A 55 -5.51 -18.53 6.77
N THR A 56 -6.60 -19.06 7.32
CA THR A 56 -7.51 -18.34 8.21
C THR A 56 -6.84 -17.79 9.48
N PRO A 57 -5.99 -18.55 10.22
CA PRO A 57 -5.25 -18.00 11.37
C PRO A 57 -4.51 -16.69 11.10
N TYR A 58 -3.89 -16.56 9.93
CA TYR A 58 -3.21 -15.32 9.54
C TYR A 58 -4.21 -14.18 9.26
N VAL A 59 -5.32 -14.49 8.61
CA VAL A 59 -6.39 -13.50 8.33
C VAL A 59 -7.00 -12.99 9.63
N ASP A 60 -7.29 -13.88 10.58
CA ASP A 60 -7.88 -13.50 11.86
C ASP A 60 -6.92 -12.62 12.67
N ALA A 61 -5.62 -12.95 12.68
CA ALA A 61 -4.60 -12.13 13.32
C ALA A 61 -4.49 -10.74 12.65
N ARG A 62 -4.47 -10.69 11.32
CA ARG A 62 -4.44 -9.44 10.55
C ARG A 62 -5.63 -8.55 10.82
N ASP A 63 -6.83 -9.12 10.80
CA ASP A 63 -8.07 -8.36 10.92
C ASP A 63 -8.31 -7.91 12.38
N ALA A 64 -7.68 -8.55 13.36
CA ALA A 64 -7.69 -8.14 14.77
C ALA A 64 -6.65 -7.05 15.10
N ASP A 65 -5.58 -6.92 14.31
CA ASP A 65 -4.50 -5.98 14.58
C ASP A 65 -4.75 -4.60 13.93
N PRO A 66 -4.58 -3.48 14.68
CA PRO A 66 -4.75 -2.13 14.14
C PRO A 66 -3.87 -1.80 12.93
N LEU A 67 -2.67 -2.39 12.84
CA LEU A 67 -1.77 -2.22 11.70
C LEU A 67 -2.23 -3.06 10.52
N GLY A 68 -2.72 -4.29 10.76
CA GLY A 68 -3.24 -5.19 9.73
C GLY A 68 -4.46 -4.66 8.97
N GLY A 69 -5.22 -3.75 9.59
CA GLY A 69 -6.36 -3.05 8.98
C GLY A 69 -6.04 -2.31 7.67
N CYS A 70 -4.78 -1.94 7.41
CA CYS A 70 -4.39 -1.24 6.18
C CYS A 70 -4.26 -2.14 4.95
N VAL A 71 -4.15 -3.45 5.12
CA VAL A 71 -3.82 -4.40 4.04
C VAL A 71 -4.84 -4.37 2.91
N ASN A 72 -6.13 -4.29 3.24
CA ASN A 72 -7.19 -4.23 2.22
C ASN A 72 -7.10 -2.94 1.38
N GLY A 73 -6.79 -1.81 2.01
CA GLY A 73 -6.55 -0.53 1.33
C GLY A 73 -5.28 -0.57 0.46
N ALA A 74 -4.22 -1.21 0.97
CA ALA A 74 -2.98 -1.42 0.22
C ALA A 74 -3.22 -2.26 -1.05
N ARG A 75 -4.12 -3.24 -1.02
CA ARG A 75 -4.53 -4.01 -2.22
C ARG A 75 -5.23 -3.12 -3.25
N LEU A 76 -6.12 -2.23 -2.80
CA LEU A 76 -6.78 -1.27 -3.69
C LEU A 76 -5.76 -0.33 -4.34
N ALA A 77 -4.88 0.24 -3.52
CA ALA A 77 -3.83 1.16 -3.96
C ALA A 77 -2.88 0.49 -4.96
N ARG A 78 -2.40 -0.73 -4.67
CA ARG A 78 -1.55 -1.51 -5.58
C ARG A 78 -2.25 -1.78 -6.90
N ASN A 79 -3.51 -2.21 -6.88
CA ASN A 79 -4.27 -2.47 -8.10
C ASN A 79 -4.45 -1.19 -8.94
N ALA A 80 -4.74 -0.06 -8.30
CA ALA A 80 -4.83 1.23 -8.98
C ALA A 80 -3.52 1.59 -9.70
N ILE A 81 -2.38 1.44 -9.00
CA ILE A 81 -1.05 1.70 -9.57
C ILE A 81 -0.76 0.76 -10.75
N THR A 82 -1.02 -0.54 -10.61
CA THR A 82 -0.79 -1.54 -11.67
C THR A 82 -1.62 -1.28 -12.92
N HIS A 83 -2.84 -0.75 -12.78
CA HIS A 83 -3.74 -0.48 -13.90
C HIS A 83 -3.62 0.93 -14.50
N GLY A 84 -2.54 1.67 -14.18
CA GLY A 84 -2.19 2.93 -14.84
C GLY A 84 -2.43 4.19 -14.02
N ALA A 85 -2.88 4.07 -12.76
CA ALA A 85 -2.99 5.20 -11.84
C ALA A 85 -1.66 5.48 -11.13
N VAL A 86 -0.57 5.69 -11.88
CA VAL A 86 0.74 6.12 -11.31
C VAL A 86 0.61 7.44 -10.52
N LEU A 87 -0.50 8.17 -10.70
CA LEU A 87 -0.87 9.41 -10.03
C LEU A 87 -1.79 9.18 -8.80
N VAL A 88 -1.45 8.24 -7.92
CA VAL A 88 -2.15 8.04 -6.62
C VAL A 88 -1.94 9.19 -5.63
N GLN A 89 -1.08 10.15 -5.96
CA GLN A 89 -0.78 11.31 -5.14
C GLN A 89 -1.47 12.56 -5.67
N SER A 90 -2.01 13.34 -4.74
CA SER A 90 -2.46 14.73 -4.93
C SER A 90 -1.56 15.67 -4.14
N ILE A 91 -1.59 16.95 -4.46
CA ILE A 91 -0.97 18.01 -3.65
C ILE A 91 -2.09 18.74 -2.91
N GLN A 92 -1.97 18.87 -1.58
CA GLN A 92 -2.95 19.59 -0.78
C GLN A 92 -2.56 21.06 -0.56
N GLY A 93 -3.20 21.98 -1.30
CA GLY A 93 -3.02 23.43 -1.18
C GLY A 93 -2.80 24.14 -2.53
N GLY A 94 -2.87 25.49 -2.55
CA GLY A 94 -2.59 26.31 -3.75
C GLY A 94 -3.29 27.69 -3.78
N LEU A 95 -2.62 28.71 -4.35
CA LEU A 95 -3.16 30.04 -4.65
C LEU A 95 -3.22 30.22 -6.18
N THR A 96 -4.38 30.65 -6.71
CA THR A 96 -4.60 30.82 -8.16
C THR A 96 -4.76 32.31 -8.51
N PHE A 97 -3.70 32.96 -8.98
CA PHE A 97 -3.67 34.34 -9.54
C PHE A 97 -2.56 34.42 -10.62
N PRO A 98 -2.52 35.41 -11.55
CA PRO A 98 -2.03 35.21 -12.92
C PRO A 98 -0.49 35.06 -13.00
N LEU A 99 -0.04 33.83 -12.83
CA LEU A 99 1.27 33.29 -13.18
C LEU A 99 1.03 31.94 -13.86
N SER A 100 1.75 31.65 -14.94
CA SER A 100 1.54 30.47 -15.78
C SER A 100 1.80 29.17 -15.03
N PHE A 101 0.84 28.24 -15.15
CA PHE A 101 0.64 27.04 -14.34
C PHE A 101 1.32 25.77 -14.88
N PRO A 102 1.53 24.74 -14.02
CA PRO A 102 1.14 24.71 -12.60
C PRO A 102 2.28 24.96 -11.61
N LEU A 103 2.12 25.99 -10.78
CA LEU A 103 2.80 26.11 -9.48
C LEU A 103 2.00 25.27 -8.47
N MET A 104 2.58 24.17 -8.00
CA MET A 104 1.93 23.30 -7.02
C MET A 104 2.44 23.62 -5.61
N PHE A 105 1.54 23.97 -4.68
CA PHE A 105 1.85 24.26 -3.28
C PHE A 105 1.14 23.26 -2.38
N GLY A 106 1.86 22.52 -1.55
CA GLY A 106 1.28 21.53 -0.63
C GLY A 106 2.13 20.28 -0.50
N GLU A 107 1.95 19.54 0.58
CA GLU A 107 2.59 18.23 0.72
C GLU A 107 1.87 17.23 -0.22
N PRO A 108 2.62 16.32 -0.87
CA PRO A 108 2.02 15.18 -1.55
C PRO A 108 1.20 14.37 -0.54
N ALA A 109 0.04 13.86 -0.97
CA ALA A 109 -0.85 13.04 -0.17
C ALA A 109 -1.59 12.04 -1.06
N TRP A 110 -1.99 10.90 -0.50
CA TRP A 110 -2.81 9.92 -1.22
C TRP A 110 -4.16 10.51 -1.64
N LEU A 111 -4.59 10.20 -2.86
CA LEU A 111 -5.88 10.63 -3.41
C LEU A 111 -7.05 10.12 -2.55
N PRO A 112 -8.18 10.87 -2.49
CA PRO A 112 -9.43 10.36 -1.93
C PRO A 112 -9.91 9.10 -2.64
N VAL A 113 -10.66 8.25 -1.92
CA VAL A 113 -11.13 6.96 -2.42
C VAL A 113 -11.94 7.09 -3.72
N ASP A 114 -12.79 8.12 -3.85
CA ASP A 114 -13.61 8.33 -5.04
C ASP A 114 -12.75 8.56 -6.29
N ARG A 115 -11.66 9.33 -6.17
CA ARG A 115 -10.72 9.59 -7.27
C ARG A 115 -9.95 8.34 -7.68
N ILE A 116 -9.58 7.50 -6.70
CA ILE A 116 -8.96 6.20 -6.98
C ILE A 116 -9.93 5.30 -7.74
N MET A 117 -11.19 5.27 -7.32
CA MET A 117 -12.22 4.44 -7.95
C MET A 117 -12.50 4.86 -9.40
N GLU A 118 -12.52 6.16 -9.68
CA GLU A 118 -12.59 6.68 -11.06
C GLU A 118 -11.40 6.21 -11.91
N LEU A 119 -10.17 6.40 -11.41
CA LEU A 119 -8.94 6.11 -12.17
C LEU A 119 -8.70 4.61 -12.37
N ALA A 120 -8.90 3.81 -11.33
CA ALA A 120 -8.62 2.38 -11.37
C ALA A 120 -9.76 1.56 -11.98
N SER A 121 -11.00 2.09 -11.94
CA SER A 121 -12.22 1.42 -12.41
C SER A 121 -12.24 -0.09 -12.09
N PRO A 122 -11.99 -0.50 -10.83
CA PRO A 122 -11.84 -1.91 -10.49
C PRO A 122 -13.18 -2.65 -10.65
N PRO A 123 -13.17 -3.94 -11.06
CA PRO A 123 -14.38 -4.71 -11.21
C PRO A 123 -15.10 -4.87 -9.88
N THR A 124 -16.43 -4.77 -9.90
CA THR A 124 -17.27 -4.96 -8.72
C THR A 124 -17.05 -6.36 -8.14
N SER A 125 -16.69 -6.42 -6.85
CA SER A 125 -16.50 -7.68 -6.13
C SER A 125 -16.96 -7.58 -4.68
N LYS A 126 -17.22 -8.72 -4.04
CA LYS A 126 -17.59 -8.77 -2.61
C LYS A 126 -16.53 -8.16 -1.68
N ARG A 127 -15.26 -8.08 -2.14
CA ARG A 127 -14.13 -7.54 -1.38
C ARG A 127 -13.94 -6.04 -1.57
N LEU A 128 -14.53 -5.46 -2.62
CA LEU A 128 -14.32 -4.06 -2.99
C LEU A 128 -14.77 -3.08 -1.90
N ALA A 129 -15.89 -3.35 -1.23
CA ALA A 129 -16.37 -2.51 -0.14
C ALA A 129 -15.38 -2.45 1.04
N ALA A 130 -14.81 -3.60 1.44
CA ALA A 130 -13.80 -3.67 2.51
C ALA A 130 -12.50 -2.97 2.10
N GLN A 131 -12.10 -3.09 0.83
CA GLN A 131 -10.94 -2.42 0.27
C GLN A 131 -11.11 -0.89 0.26
N GLN A 132 -12.29 -0.38 -0.14
CA GLN A 132 -12.60 1.05 -0.11
C GLN A 132 -12.61 1.61 1.31
N ALA A 133 -13.26 0.92 2.26
CA ALA A 133 -13.32 1.36 3.65
C ALA A 133 -11.93 1.40 4.30
N SER A 134 -11.13 0.35 4.09
CA SER A 134 -9.75 0.31 4.56
C SER A 134 -8.89 1.40 3.92
N TYR A 135 -9.01 1.62 2.59
CA TYR A 135 -8.29 2.71 1.91
C TYR A 135 -8.68 4.09 2.45
N ALA A 136 -9.97 4.36 2.65
CA ALA A 136 -10.44 5.62 3.19
C ALA A 136 -9.89 5.91 4.60
N THR A 137 -9.67 4.85 5.40
CA THR A 137 -9.16 4.96 6.77
C THR A 137 -7.64 5.13 6.82
N HIS A 138 -6.92 4.33 6.03
CA HIS A 138 -5.47 4.16 6.16
C HIS A 138 -4.65 4.85 5.07
N PHE A 139 -5.26 5.23 3.95
CA PHE A 139 -4.55 5.81 2.81
C PHE A 139 -5.02 7.23 2.51
N ALA A 140 -6.32 7.43 2.29
CA ALA A 140 -6.84 8.71 1.83
C ALA A 140 -6.29 9.88 2.68
N THR A 141 -5.79 10.92 1.99
CA THR A 141 -5.20 12.14 2.56
C THR A 141 -3.95 11.95 3.44
N ARG A 142 -3.44 10.73 3.62
CA ARG A 142 -2.19 10.46 4.34
C ARG A 142 -0.97 10.87 3.52
N LYS A 143 0.14 11.10 4.21
CA LYS A 143 1.43 11.34 3.55
C LYS A 143 1.86 10.07 2.79
N PRO A 144 2.50 10.19 1.62
CA PRO A 144 2.76 9.06 0.74
C PRO A 144 3.48 7.89 1.40
N ALA A 145 4.45 8.17 2.27
CA ALA A 145 5.25 7.17 2.96
C ALA A 145 4.51 6.46 4.12
N GLU A 146 3.45 7.05 4.67
CA GLU A 146 2.78 6.51 5.87
C GLU A 146 2.13 5.14 5.62
N PRO A 147 1.27 4.95 4.60
CA PRO A 147 0.60 3.66 4.43
C PRO A 147 1.55 2.50 4.06
N PRO A 148 2.56 2.68 3.18
CA PRO A 148 3.59 1.65 2.97
C PRO A 148 4.35 1.26 4.23
N ARG A 149 4.66 2.22 5.12
CA ARG A 149 5.29 1.93 6.42
C ARG A 149 4.36 1.17 7.35
N GLN A 150 3.08 1.57 7.42
CA GLN A 150 2.09 0.84 8.21
C GLN A 150 1.96 -0.62 7.74
N LEU A 151 1.93 -0.85 6.41
CA LEU A 151 1.90 -2.19 5.83
C LEU A 151 3.13 -3.00 6.25
N ARG A 152 4.32 -2.39 6.22
CA ARG A 152 5.56 -3.02 6.67
C ARG A 152 5.54 -3.33 8.16
N ASP A 153 5.04 -2.43 8.99
CA ASP A 153 4.97 -2.64 10.44
C ASP A 153 4.02 -3.79 10.79
N TRP A 154 2.89 -3.92 10.06
CA TRP A 154 2.04 -5.12 10.16
C TRP A 154 2.82 -6.40 9.83
N ILE A 155 3.60 -6.40 8.76
CA ILE A 155 4.39 -7.59 8.38
C ILE A 155 5.38 -7.97 9.49
N VAL A 156 6.01 -7.00 10.15
CA VAL A 156 6.90 -7.26 11.30
C VAL A 156 6.12 -7.89 12.46
N VAL A 157 4.95 -7.34 12.81
CA VAL A 157 4.08 -7.93 13.84
C VAL A 157 3.66 -9.36 13.48
N ALA A 158 3.31 -9.61 12.23
CA ALA A 158 2.99 -10.95 11.76
C ALA A 158 4.20 -11.90 11.87
N ALA A 159 5.42 -11.38 11.66
CA ALA A 159 6.65 -12.13 11.84
C ALA A 159 6.82 -12.57 13.30
N ASP A 160 6.67 -11.63 14.23
CA ASP A 160 6.81 -11.85 15.66
C ASP A 160 5.74 -12.80 16.20
N ALA A 161 4.56 -12.81 15.58
CA ALA A 161 3.49 -13.77 15.84
C ALA A 161 3.75 -15.18 15.29
N GLY A 162 4.89 -15.40 14.62
CA GLY A 162 5.31 -16.70 14.10
C GLY A 162 4.80 -17.02 12.69
N PHE A 163 4.30 -16.04 11.94
CA PHE A 163 3.86 -16.28 10.55
C PHE A 163 4.99 -16.23 9.51
N LEU A 164 6.20 -15.73 9.86
CA LEU A 164 7.34 -15.62 8.93
C LEU A 164 8.47 -16.64 9.18
N LEU A 165 8.18 -17.76 9.86
CA LEU A 165 9.14 -18.85 10.12
C LEU A 165 8.65 -20.18 9.55
#